data_AF-A0A7W0FUS5-F1
#
_entry.id   AF-A0A7W0FUS5-F1
#
_cell.length_a   1.000
_cell.length_b   1.000
_cell.length_c   1.000
_cell.angle_alpha   90.00
_cell.angle_beta   90.00
_cell.angle_gamma   90.00
#
_symmetry.space_group_name_H-M   'P 1'
#
loop_
_entity.id
_entity.type
_entity.pdbx_description
1 polymer ?
#
loop_
_entity_poly.entity_id
_entity_poly.type
_entity_poly.pdbx_seq_one_letter_code
_entity_poly.pdbx_strand_id
1 'polypeptide(L)'
;MAIWLSLSWLIFPYPQDSNKLMIHDFFISTLIATISLLNYKYRYIHLFNILSAIWLIILAFKSKAPITDAPYQNYMVLGLILLIFTVIPPRASNPPEEWEEFIKNKLYK
;
A
#
# COMPACT_ATOMS: atom_id res chain seq x y z
N MET A 1 0.10 3.22 -3.80
CA MET A 1 -0.50 1.87 -3.71
C MET A 1 -1.98 1.88 -4.05
N ALA A 2 -2.81 2.71 -3.40
CA ALA A 2 -4.25 2.79 -3.68
C ALA A 2 -4.58 2.95 -5.18
N ILE A 3 -4.00 3.96 -5.85
CA ILE A 3 -4.24 4.24 -7.27
C ILE A 3 -3.89 3.04 -8.17
N TRP A 4 -2.75 2.40 -7.93
CA TRP A 4 -2.34 1.22 -8.71
C TRP A 4 -3.36 0.08 -8.57
N LEU A 5 -3.80 -0.21 -7.33
CA LEU A 5 -4.80 -1.25 -7.09
C LEU A 5 -6.15 -0.90 -7.76
N SER A 6 -6.60 0.36 -7.71
CA SER A 6 -7.83 0.81 -8.38
C SER A 6 -7.78 0.68 -9.91
N LEU A 7 -6.59 0.79 -10.51
CA LEU A 7 -6.38 0.67 -11.96
C LEU A 7 -6.02 -0.75 -12.39
N SER A 8 -5.80 -1.67 -11.44
CA SER A 8 -5.24 -2.99 -11.76
C SER A 8 -6.14 -3.82 -12.68
N TRP A 9 -7.46 -3.64 -12.61
CA TRP A 9 -8.42 -4.30 -13.50
C TRP A 9 -8.26 -3.92 -14.99
N LEU A 10 -7.72 -2.73 -15.30
CA LEU A 10 -7.43 -2.33 -16.68
C LEU A 10 -6.21 -3.06 -17.25
N ILE A 11 -5.24 -3.37 -16.37
CA ILE A 11 -3.95 -3.97 -16.75
C ILE A 11 -4.06 -5.50 -16.75
N PHE A 12 -4.78 -6.05 -15.78
CA PHE A 12 -4.98 -7.49 -15.60
C PHE A 12 -6.46 -7.83 -15.73
N PRO A 13 -6.96 -8.02 -16.97
CA PRO A 13 -8.36 -8.34 -17.18
C PRO A 13 -8.73 -9.66 -16.49
N TYR A 14 -9.76 -9.58 -15.66
CA TYR A 14 -10.27 -10.71 -14.88
C TYR A 14 -11.02 -11.72 -15.78
N PRO A 15 -10.92 -13.04 -15.50
CA PRO A 15 -11.75 -14.05 -16.16
C PRO A 15 -13.26 -13.82 -15.91
N GLN A 16 -14.14 -14.46 -16.70
CA GLN A 16 -15.60 -14.30 -16.59
C GLN A 16 -16.10 -14.55 -15.15
N ASP A 17 -17.06 -13.74 -14.68
CA ASP A 17 -17.46 -13.46 -13.27
C ASP A 17 -16.60 -12.43 -12.48
N SER A 18 -16.00 -11.50 -13.21
CA SER A 18 -15.03 -10.48 -12.79
C SER A 18 -15.52 -9.34 -11.90
N ASN A 19 -16.83 -9.11 -11.77
CA ASN A 19 -17.34 -7.97 -11.00
C ASN A 19 -16.97 -8.02 -9.51
N LYS A 20 -16.84 -9.22 -8.94
CA LYS A 20 -16.48 -9.40 -7.52
C LYS A 20 -15.05 -8.95 -7.22
N LEU A 21 -14.10 -9.28 -8.10
CA LEU A 21 -12.69 -8.91 -7.93
C LEU A 21 -12.49 -7.41 -8.15
N MET A 22 -13.18 -6.83 -9.14
CA MET A 22 -13.15 -5.39 -9.36
C MET A 22 -13.71 -4.61 -8.15
N ILE A 23 -14.87 -5.00 -7.61
CA ILE A 23 -15.45 -4.36 -6.42
C ILE A 23 -14.51 -4.50 -5.21
N HIS A 24 -13.87 -5.66 -5.06
CA HIS A 24 -12.89 -5.91 -4.01
C HIS A 24 -11.69 -4.96 -4.13
N ASP A 25 -11.11 -4.81 -5.32
CA ASP A 25 -10.00 -3.87 -5.55
C ASP A 25 -10.38 -2.43 -5.21
N PHE A 26 -11.57 -2.00 -5.63
CA PHE A 26 -12.09 -0.67 -5.31
C PHE A 26 -12.25 -0.47 -3.81
N PHE A 27 -12.78 -1.47 -3.11
CA PHE A 27 -12.93 -1.41 -1.66
C PHE A 27 -11.58 -1.31 -0.94
N ILE A 28 -10.63 -2.19 -1.28
CA ILE A 28 -9.30 -2.20 -0.64
C ILE A 28 -8.50 -0.95 -0.99
N SER A 29 -8.56 -0.48 -2.24
CA SER A 29 -7.88 0.76 -2.64
C SER A 29 -8.45 1.98 -1.94
N THR A 30 -9.77 2.07 -1.79
CA THR A 30 -10.45 3.14 -1.03
C THR A 30 -10.07 3.09 0.45
N LEU A 31 -9.97 1.89 1.04
CA LEU A 31 -9.53 1.70 2.42
C LEU A 31 -8.09 2.21 2.61
N ILE A 32 -7.16 1.80 1.75
CA ILE A 32 -5.76 2.25 1.79
C ILE A 32 -5.68 3.77 1.62
N ALA A 33 -6.44 4.34 0.68
CA ALA A 33 -6.47 5.79 0.45
C ALA A 33 -6.97 6.55 1.69
N THR A 34 -8.07 6.09 2.29
CA THR A 34 -8.66 6.68 3.49
C THR A 34 -7.68 6.64 4.68
N ILE A 35 -7.06 5.48 4.94
CA ILE A 35 -6.05 5.35 6.01
C ILE A 35 -4.87 6.29 5.75
N SER A 36 -4.42 6.39 4.50
CA SER A 36 -3.31 7.26 4.12
C SER A 36 -3.64 8.74 4.33
N LEU A 37 -4.86 9.17 4.02
CA LEU A 37 -5.32 10.55 4.26
C LEU A 37 -5.45 10.85 5.76
N LEU A 38 -5.98 9.92 6.54
CA LEU A 38 -6.14 10.09 7.99
C LEU A 38 -4.80 10.13 8.74
N ASN A 39 -3.71 9.63 8.14
CA ASN A 39 -2.38 9.66 8.74
C ASN A 39 -1.87 11.08 9.03
N TYR A 40 -2.41 12.10 8.34
CA TYR A 40 -2.12 13.50 8.68
C TYR A 40 -2.54 13.87 10.12
N LYS A 41 -3.63 13.28 10.62
CA LYS A 41 -4.17 13.57 11.96
C LYS A 41 -3.73 12.54 13.00
N TYR A 42 -3.54 11.29 12.61
CA TYR A 42 -3.24 10.18 13.53
C TYR A 42 -1.90 9.53 13.18
N ARG A 43 -0.88 9.82 14.00
CA ARG A 43 0.53 9.43 13.79
C ARG A 43 0.76 7.94 13.47
N TYR A 44 -0.09 7.05 13.98
CA TYR A 44 0.08 5.59 13.86
C TYR A 44 -1.01 4.91 13.01
N ILE A 45 -1.93 5.67 12.41
CA ILE A 45 -3.05 5.04 11.69
C ILE A 45 -2.59 4.33 10.41
N HIS A 46 -1.44 4.73 9.85
CA HIS A 46 -0.83 4.01 8.73
C HIS A 46 -0.61 2.52 9.03
N LEU A 47 -0.41 2.13 10.30
CA LEU A 47 -0.26 0.73 10.71
C LEU A 47 -1.51 -0.13 10.39
N PHE A 48 -2.69 0.48 10.25
CA PHE A 48 -3.88 -0.25 9.81
C PHE A 48 -3.76 -0.79 8.37
N ASN A 49 -2.85 -0.24 7.56
CA ASN A 49 -2.55 -0.81 6.24
C ASN A 49 -1.91 -2.20 6.33
N ILE A 50 -1.40 -2.64 7.50
CA ILE A 50 -0.96 -4.02 7.72
C ILE A 50 -2.12 -4.99 7.46
N LEU A 51 -3.34 -4.65 7.86
CA LEU A 51 -4.52 -5.49 7.63
C LEU A 51 -4.80 -5.63 6.13
N SER A 52 -4.74 -4.53 5.39
CA SER A 52 -4.91 -4.54 3.92
C SER A 52 -3.79 -5.35 3.24
N ALA A 53 -2.54 -5.21 3.69
CA ALA A 53 -1.40 -5.94 3.15
C ALA A 53 -1.53 -7.45 3.37
N ILE A 54 -1.82 -7.88 4.60
CA ILE A 54 -2.02 -9.29 4.95
C ILE A 54 -3.20 -9.87 4.17
N TRP A 55 -4.30 -9.13 4.04
CA TRP A 55 -5.46 -9.55 3.29
C TRP A 55 -5.14 -9.83 1.81
N LEU A 56 -4.39 -8.94 1.15
CA LEU A 56 -3.94 -9.15 -0.24
C LEU A 56 -3.04 -10.38 -0.38
N ILE A 57 -2.10 -10.56 0.56
CA ILE A 57 -1.20 -11.73 0.57
C ILE A 57 -2.00 -13.03 0.73
N ILE A 58 -2.93 -13.10 1.68
CA ILE A 58 -3.78 -14.28 1.89
C ILE A 58 -4.59 -14.60 0.62
N LEU A 59 -5.11 -13.59 -0.08
CA LEU A 59 -5.84 -13.80 -1.32
C LEU A 59 -4.97 -14.33 -2.44
N ALA A 60 -3.73 -13.86 -2.55
CA ALA A 60 -2.76 -14.41 -3.51
C ALA A 60 -2.53 -15.91 -3.26
N PHE A 61 -2.36 -16.33 -2.00
CA PHE A 61 -2.17 -17.73 -1.62
C PHE A 61 -3.41 -18.62 -1.79
N LYS A 62 -4.62 -18.03 -1.83
CA LYS A 62 -5.85 -18.78 -2.08
C LYS A 62 -6.06 -19.15 -3.55
N SER A 63 -5.25 -18.61 -4.47
CA SER A 63 -5.28 -19.00 -5.88
C SER A 63 -4.86 -20.47 -6.01
N LYS A 64 -5.82 -21.33 -6.39
CA LYS A 64 -5.60 -22.79 -6.55
C LYS A 64 -5.07 -23.18 -7.94
N ALA A 65 -4.84 -22.20 -8.81
CA ALA A 65 -4.43 -22.46 -10.17
C ALA A 65 -2.96 -22.96 -10.21
N PRO A 66 -2.62 -23.93 -11.08
CA PRO A 66 -1.25 -24.43 -11.24
C PRO A 66 -0.28 -23.35 -11.70
N ILE A 67 -0.80 -22.31 -12.38
CA ILE A 67 -0.13 -21.05 -12.67
C ILE A 67 -1.01 -19.97 -12.05
N THR A 68 -0.48 -19.21 -11.10
CA THR A 68 -1.23 -18.13 -10.44
C THR A 68 -1.64 -17.08 -11.47
N ASP A 69 -2.91 -16.75 -11.58
CA ASP A 69 -3.37 -15.71 -12.52
C ASP A 69 -2.75 -14.35 -12.19
N ALA A 70 -2.54 -13.52 -13.22
CA ALA A 70 -1.89 -12.22 -13.09
C ALA A 70 -2.45 -11.32 -11.96
N PRO A 71 -3.77 -11.26 -11.69
CA PRO A 71 -4.28 -10.46 -10.58
C PRO A 71 -3.83 -10.93 -9.19
N TYR A 72 -3.72 -12.25 -8.98
CA TYR A 72 -3.26 -12.81 -7.71
C TYR A 72 -1.76 -12.59 -7.51
N GLN A 73 -0.97 -12.62 -8.59
CA GLN A 73 0.44 -12.22 -8.53
C GLN A 73 0.57 -10.73 -8.17
N ASN A 74 -0.28 -9.87 -8.76
CA ASN A 74 -0.33 -8.44 -8.43
C ASN A 74 -0.69 -8.21 -6.95
N TYR A 75 -1.64 -8.96 -6.38
CA TYR A 75 -1.95 -8.89 -4.95
C TYR A 75 -0.76 -9.28 -4.06
N MET A 76 0.01 -10.30 -4.45
CA MET A 76 1.21 -10.71 -3.72
C MET A 76 2.24 -9.58 -3.68
N VAL A 77 2.57 -9.02 -4.85
CA VAL A 77 3.55 -7.92 -4.98
C VAL A 77 3.10 -6.69 -4.21
N LEU A 78 1.85 -6.26 -4.41
CA LEU A 78 1.30 -5.09 -3.72
C LEU A 78 1.22 -5.28 -2.21
N GLY A 79 0.78 -6.46 -1.75
CA GLY A 79 0.69 -6.77 -0.34
C GLY A 79 2.05 -6.68 0.35
N LEU A 80 3.09 -7.24 -0.26
CA LEU A 80 4.46 -7.16 0.25
C LEU A 80 4.99 -5.72 0.28
N ILE A 81 4.81 -4.97 -0.82
CA ILE A 81 5.27 -3.58 -0.89
C ILE A 81 4.54 -2.72 0.14
N LEU A 82 3.22 -2.89 0.28
CA LEU A 82 2.43 -2.17 1.28
C LEU A 82 2.88 -2.52 2.69
N LEU A 83 3.19 -3.79 2.97
CA LEU A 83 3.71 -4.22 4.26
C LEU A 83 5.04 -3.52 4.58
N ILE A 84 5.98 -3.49 3.63
CA ILE A 84 7.28 -2.82 3.77
C ILE A 84 7.08 -1.35 4.14
N PHE A 85 6.27 -0.62 3.38
CA PHE A 85 6.03 0.81 3.63
C PHE A 85 5.24 1.09 4.90
N THR A 86 4.48 0.10 5.38
CA THR A 86 3.73 0.26 6.63
C THR A 86 4.60 -0.02 7.85
N VAL A 87 5.51 -0.98 7.76
CA VAL A 87 6.43 -1.34 8.86
C VAL A 87 7.59 -0.37 8.95
N ILE A 88 8.14 0.05 7.81
CA ILE A 88 9.28 0.97 7.75
C ILE A 88 8.72 2.39 7.60
N PRO A 89 8.76 3.23 8.64
CA PRO A 89 8.24 4.59 8.54
C PRO A 89 9.02 5.36 7.48
N PRO A 90 8.34 5.99 6.50
CA PRO A 90 9.03 6.80 5.52
C PRO A 90 9.65 8.02 6.23
N ARG A 91 10.98 8.01 6.38
CA ARG A 91 11.75 9.18 6.85
C ARG A 91 11.97 10.23 5.75
N ALA A 92 11.41 10.01 4.55
CA ALA A 92 11.62 10.86 3.38
C ALA A 92 11.17 12.32 3.58
N SER A 93 10.26 12.58 4.52
CA SER A 93 9.79 13.93 4.84
C SER A 93 10.70 14.69 5.81
N ASN A 94 11.63 14.00 6.48
CA ASN A 94 12.58 14.65 7.37
C ASN A 94 13.82 15.04 6.56
N PRO A 95 14.33 16.29 6.71
CA PRO A 95 15.63 16.63 6.15
C PRO A 95 16.73 15.73 6.76
N PRO A 96 17.85 15.54 6.06
CA PRO A 96 19.01 14.84 6.62
C PRO A 96 19.43 15.49 7.95
N GLU A 97 19.81 14.66 8.94
CA GLU A 97 20.19 15.14 10.27
C GLU A 97 21.31 16.20 10.20
N GLU A 98 22.26 16.02 9.28
CA GLU A 98 23.36 16.95 9.00
C GLU A 98 22.87 18.37 8.60
N TRP A 99 21.74 18.44 7.88
CA TRP A 99 21.18 19.72 7.43
C TRP A 99 20.44 20.41 8.58
N GLU A 100 19.74 19.65 9.42
CA GLU A 100 19.13 20.21 10.63
C GLU A 100 20.18 20.79 11.58
N GLU A 101 21.31 20.10 11.72
CA GLU A 101 22.41 20.52 12.57
C GLU A 101 23.11 21.78 12.02
N PHE A 102 23.34 21.84 10.70
CA PHE A 102 23.87 23.04 10.04
C PHE A 102 22.95 24.26 10.23
N ILE A 103 21.64 24.09 10.01
CA ILE A 103 20.66 25.18 10.15
C ILE A 103 20.62 25.68 11.60
N LYS A 104 20.59 24.79 12.59
CA LYS A 104 20.65 25.16 14.02
C LYS A 104 21.91 25.95 14.37
N ASN A 105 23.07 25.48 13.93
CA ASN A 105 24.35 26.11 14.24
C ASN A 105 24.53 27.49 13.59
N LYS A 106 23.84 27.75 12.47
CA LYS A 106 23.94 29.02 11.73
C LYS A 106 22.91 30.07 12.15
N LEU A 107 21.77 29.66 12.71
CA LEU A 107 20.69 30.57 13.14
C LEU A 107 20.75 30.97 14.62
N TYR A 108 21.41 30.17 15.47
CA TYR A 108 21.45 30.37 16.93
C TYR A 108 22.85 30.69 17.49
N LYS A 109 23.84 30.94 16.61
CA LYS A 109 25.11 31.60 16.94
C LYS A 109 25.12 32.98 16.32
#